data_AF-A0A0R0AUY8-F1
#
_entry.id   AF-A0A0R0AUY8-F1
#
_cell.length_a   1.000
_cell.length_b   1.000
_cell.length_c   1.000
_cell.angle_alpha   90.00
_cell.angle_beta   90.00
_cell.angle_gamma   90.00
#
_symmetry.space_group_name_H-M   'P 1'
#
loop_
_entity.id
_entity.type
_entity.pdbx_description
1 polymer ?
#
loop_
_entity_poly.entity_id
_entity_poly.type
_entity_poly.pdbx_seq_one_letter_code
_entity_poly.pdbx_strand_id
1 'polypeptide(L)'
;MANVTPDARALLACVLADDLDQALALGLMDYQPQPDDDALDPAHPDLPRRLLAAQDHLRTAWEARERYRQRAARLARRAAERDARRAPPPVVDRPAAPALPAAAAAILARAKARAAGRDPA
;
A
#
# COMPACT_ATOMS: atom_id res chain seq x y z
N MET A 1 0.69 27.50 19.58
CA MET A 1 1.91 26.69 19.74
C MET A 1 3.07 27.64 19.55
N ALA A 2 3.94 27.78 20.56
CA ALA A 2 5.08 28.69 20.47
C ALA A 2 5.91 28.27 19.25
N ASN A 3 6.09 29.19 18.30
CA ASN A 3 6.95 28.99 17.14
C ASN A 3 8.39 29.01 17.67
N VAL A 4 8.87 27.86 18.14
CA VAL A 4 10.25 27.73 18.62
C VAL A 4 11.11 27.87 17.38
N THR A 5 11.76 29.03 17.24
CA THR A 5 12.76 29.22 16.20
C THR A 5 13.87 28.19 16.45
N PRO A 6 14.15 27.28 15.51
CA PRO A 6 15.13 26.23 15.74
C PRO A 6 16.54 26.85 15.84
N ASP A 7 17.34 26.40 16.80
CA ASP A 7 18.73 26.87 16.95
C ASP A 7 19.59 26.28 15.83
N ALA A 8 20.00 27.14 14.90
CA ALA A 8 20.74 26.79 13.70
C ALA A 8 22.09 26.08 14.01
N ARG A 9 22.78 26.45 15.11
CA ARG A 9 24.03 25.79 15.51
C ARG A 9 23.79 24.40 16.08
N ALA A 10 22.73 24.23 16.86
CA ALA A 10 22.35 22.92 17.38
C ALA A 10 21.94 21.97 16.24
N LEU A 11 21.20 22.49 15.25
CA LEU A 11 20.88 21.74 14.04
C LEU A 11 22.13 21.33 13.27
N LEU A 12 23.08 22.25 13.07
CA LEU A 12 24.32 21.95 12.37
C LEU A 12 25.10 20.86 13.09
N ALA A 13 25.23 20.93 14.41
CA ALA A 13 25.92 19.90 15.20
C ALA A 13 25.30 18.52 15.00
N CYS A 14 23.97 18.41 14.97
CA CYS A 14 23.28 17.15 14.71
C CYS A 14 23.53 16.64 13.28
N VAL A 15 23.46 17.52 12.28
CA VAL A 15 23.73 17.16 10.87
C VAL A 15 25.18 16.71 10.67
N LEU A 16 26.14 17.36 11.32
CA LEU A 16 27.56 16.96 11.27
C LEU A 16 27.83 15.63 11.98
N ALA A 17 27.05 15.31 13.02
CA ALA A 17 27.10 14.04 13.72
C ALA A 17 26.30 12.91 13.04
N ASP A 18 25.66 13.18 11.88
CA ASP A 18 24.72 12.29 11.19
C ASP A 18 23.50 11.86 12.05
N ASP A 19 23.18 12.64 13.08
CA ASP A 19 22.02 12.43 13.95
C ASP A 19 20.81 13.20 13.41
N LEU A 20 20.27 12.69 12.30
CA LEU A 20 19.13 13.33 11.61
C LEU A 20 17.83 13.22 12.41
N ASP A 21 17.68 12.23 13.29
CA ASP A 21 16.49 12.08 14.13
C ASP A 21 16.45 13.20 15.18
N GLN A 22 17.56 13.48 15.84
CA GLN A 22 17.67 14.60 16.75
C GLN A 22 17.52 15.94 16.01
N ALA A 23 18.10 16.08 14.81
CA ALA A 23 17.93 17.29 14.00
C ALA A 23 16.45 17.53 13.64
N LEU A 24 15.70 16.49 13.27
CA LEU A 24 14.27 16.58 13.01
C LEU A 24 13.48 16.98 14.27
N ALA A 25 13.83 16.41 15.43
CA ALA A 25 13.21 16.78 16.72
C ALA A 25 13.44 18.26 17.09
N LEU A 26 14.59 18.81 16.71
CA LEU A 26 14.94 20.22 16.87
C LEU A 26 14.32 21.15 15.81
N GLY A 27 13.53 20.61 14.86
CA GLY A 27 12.85 21.42 13.85
C GLY A 27 13.67 21.67 12.58
N LEU A 28 14.57 20.76 12.18
CA LEU A 28 15.36 20.88 10.94
C LEU A 28 14.50 21.23 9.72
N MET A 29 13.28 20.70 9.63
CA MET A 29 12.38 20.94 8.49
C MET A 29 11.72 22.32 8.50
N ASP A 30 11.67 22.97 9.66
CA ASP A 30 11.09 24.30 9.86
C ASP A 30 12.14 25.41 9.82
N TYR A 31 13.42 25.05 9.81
CA TYR A 31 14.52 26.01 9.70
C TYR A 31 14.45 26.82 8.40
N GLN A 32 14.53 28.15 8.55
CA GLN A 32 14.58 29.12 7.46
C GLN A 32 15.83 29.99 7.63
N PRO A 33 16.75 29.99 6.65
CA PRO A 33 17.97 30.81 6.69
C PRO A 33 17.66 32.28 6.94
N GLN A 34 18.33 32.87 7.92
CA GLN A 34 18.36 34.31 8.17
C GLN A 34 19.66 34.91 7.62
N PRO A 35 19.66 36.21 7.22
CA PRO A 35 20.83 36.87 6.64
C PRO A 35 22.11 36.83 7.50
N ASP A 36 21.97 36.71 8.83
CA ASP A 36 23.09 36.70 9.78
C ASP A 36 23.57 35.29 10.14
N ASP A 37 22.94 34.23 9.62
CA ASP A 37 23.24 32.86 10.02
C ASP A 37 24.64 32.40 9.61
N ASP A 38 25.19 32.96 8.53
CA ASP A 38 26.57 32.70 8.07
C ASP A 38 27.62 33.20 9.09
N ALA A 39 27.25 34.13 9.98
CA ALA A 39 28.11 34.67 11.02
C ALA A 39 27.94 33.99 12.39
N LEU A 40 26.95 33.09 12.55
CA LEU A 40 26.67 32.42 13.82
C LEU A 40 27.78 31.46 14.25
N ASP A 41 28.45 30.82 13.29
CA ASP A 41 29.56 29.91 13.54
C ASP A 41 30.74 30.22 12.61
N PRO A 42 31.81 30.86 13.12
CA PRO A 42 33.01 31.17 12.34
C PRO A 42 33.71 29.93 11.78
N ALA A 43 33.55 28.75 12.39
CA ALA A 43 34.12 27.51 11.87
C ALA A 43 33.32 26.96 10.69
N HIS A 44 32.05 27.37 10.55
CA HIS A 44 31.10 26.87 9.55
C HIS A 44 30.30 28.02 8.93
N PRO A 45 30.92 28.90 8.12
CA PRO A 45 30.20 29.95 7.40
C PRO A 45 29.23 29.40 6.35
N ASP A 46 29.32 28.10 6.01
CA ASP A 46 28.40 27.42 5.11
C ASP A 46 27.23 26.72 5.84
N LEU A 47 27.02 27.05 7.12
CA LEU A 47 25.98 26.48 7.98
C LEU A 47 24.59 26.50 7.31
N PRO A 48 24.07 27.63 6.79
CA PRO A 48 22.72 27.64 6.22
C PRO A 48 22.61 26.75 4.99
N ARG A 49 23.64 26.76 4.14
CA ARG A 49 23.73 25.91 2.96
C ARG A 49 23.73 24.43 3.31
N ARG A 50 24.42 24.02 4.38
CA ARG A 50 24.44 22.63 4.86
C ARG A 50 23.08 22.19 5.38
N LEU A 51 22.40 23.03 6.16
CA LEU A 51 21.06 22.72 6.66
C LEU A 51 20.04 22.60 5.52
N LEU A 52 20.09 23.49 4.53
CA LEU A 52 19.25 23.38 3.33
C LEU A 52 19.53 22.11 2.53
N ALA A 53 20.80 21.72 2.36
CA ALA A 53 21.16 20.47 1.68
C ALA A 53 20.62 19.24 2.44
N ALA A 54 20.68 19.25 3.78
CA ALA A 54 20.10 18.18 4.60
C ALA A 54 18.57 18.10 4.44
N GLN A 55 17.87 19.24 4.43
CA GLN A 55 16.43 19.28 4.16
C GLN A 55 16.09 18.70 2.78
N ASP A 56 16.81 19.10 1.74
CA ASP A 56 16.59 18.62 0.36
C ASP A 56 16.80 17.11 0.21
N HIS A 57 17.88 16.60 0.82
CA HIS A 57 18.17 15.16 0.84
C HIS A 57 17.04 14.37 1.51
N LEU A 58 16.52 14.84 2.64
CA LEU A 58 15.41 14.21 3.35
C LEU A 58 14.11 14.24 2.53
N ARG A 59 13.78 15.38 1.92
CA ARG A 59 12.61 15.49 1.03
C ARG A 59 12.70 14.52 -0.14
N THR A 60 13.86 14.47 -0.80
CA THR A 60 14.13 13.52 -1.89
C THR A 60 13.98 12.07 -1.44
N ALA A 61 14.49 11.73 -0.25
CA ALA A 61 14.36 10.39 0.32
C ALA A 61 12.89 10.04 0.60
N TRP A 62 12.09 10.96 1.12
CA TRP A 62 10.66 10.75 1.36
C TRP A 62 9.88 10.57 0.06
N GLU A 63 10.14 11.39 -0.95
CA GLU A 63 9.53 11.23 -2.28
C GLU A 63 9.88 9.88 -2.91
N ALA A 64 11.13 9.42 -2.77
CA ALA A 64 11.55 8.10 -3.21
C ALA A 64 10.79 6.98 -2.49
N ARG A 65 10.65 7.09 -1.15
CA ARG A 65 9.86 6.14 -0.35
C ARG A 65 8.40 6.13 -0.76
N GLU A 66 7.83 7.30 -1.04
CA GLU A 66 6.42 7.41 -1.46
C GLU A 66 6.21 6.78 -2.85
N ARG A 67 7.09 7.05 -3.82
CA ARG A 67 7.07 6.38 -5.13
C ARG A 67 7.14 4.86 -5.01
N TYR A 68 7.99 4.35 -4.11
CA TYR A 68 8.09 2.92 -3.83
C TYR A 68 6.76 2.37 -3.28
N ARG A 69 6.16 3.02 -2.27
CA ARG A 69 4.86 2.62 -1.69
C ARG A 69 3.75 2.58 -2.73
N GLN A 70 3.67 3.61 -3.59
CA GLN A 70 2.69 3.66 -4.67
C GLN A 70 2.89 2.51 -5.67
N ARG A 71 4.13 2.20 -6.03
CA ARG A 71 4.44 1.06 -6.90
C ARG A 71 4.04 -0.26 -6.25
N ALA A 72 4.35 -0.45 -4.97
CA ALA A 72 4.00 -1.64 -4.21
C ALA A 72 2.47 -1.83 -4.16
N ALA A 73 1.71 -0.76 -3.90
CA ALA A 73 0.25 -0.79 -3.91
C ALA A 73 -0.32 -1.19 -5.29
N ARG A 74 0.25 -0.67 -6.39
CA ARG A 74 -0.17 -1.08 -7.75
C ARG A 74 0.09 -2.56 -8.03
N LEU A 75 1.24 -3.08 -7.61
CA LEU A 75 1.59 -4.48 -7.78
C LEU A 75 0.70 -5.39 -6.93
N ALA A 76 0.43 -5.02 -5.69
CA ALA A 76 -0.47 -5.74 -4.80
C ALA A 76 -1.89 -5.87 -5.40
N ARG A 77 -2.42 -4.78 -5.99
CA ARG A 77 -3.71 -4.82 -6.69
C ARG A 77 -3.71 -5.81 -7.87
N ARG A 78 -2.66 -5.77 -8.70
CA ARG A 78 -2.53 -6.69 -9.84
C ARG A 78 -2.39 -8.15 -9.40
N ALA A 79 -1.67 -8.40 -8.32
CA ALA A 79 -1.56 -9.74 -7.73
C ALA A 79 -2.92 -10.25 -7.26
N ALA A 80 -3.65 -9.44 -6.47
CA ALA A 80 -4.99 -9.77 -6.00
C ALA A 80 -5.98 -10.03 -7.15
N GLU A 81 -5.94 -9.23 -8.22
CA GLU A 81 -6.79 -9.47 -9.41
C GLU A 81 -6.46 -10.81 -10.09
N ARG A 82 -5.18 -11.13 -10.24
CA ARG A 82 -4.76 -12.41 -10.82
C ARG A 82 -5.17 -13.59 -9.95
N ASP A 83 -5.06 -13.46 -8.64
CA ASP A 83 -5.47 -14.49 -7.70
C ASP A 83 -6.98 -14.68 -7.71
N ALA A 84 -7.77 -13.59 -7.80
CA ALA A 84 -9.22 -13.66 -7.96
C ALA A 84 -9.63 -14.34 -9.28
N ARG A 85 -8.91 -14.08 -10.39
CA ARG A 85 -9.13 -14.78 -11.67
C ARG A 85 -8.78 -16.27 -11.61
N ARG A 86 -7.84 -16.66 -10.75
CA ARG A 86 -7.42 -18.05 -10.55
C ARG A 86 -8.30 -18.79 -9.53
N ALA A 87 -8.99 -18.06 -8.66
CA ALA A 87 -9.87 -18.64 -7.66
C ALA A 87 -10.97 -19.46 -8.37
N PRO A 88 -11.20 -20.71 -7.95
CA PRO A 88 -12.35 -21.47 -8.40
C PRO A 88 -13.62 -20.66 -8.15
N PRO A 89 -14.66 -20.79 -9.01
CA PRO A 89 -15.93 -20.12 -8.76
C PRO A 89 -16.40 -20.48 -7.35
N PRO A 90 -16.94 -19.52 -6.58
CA PRO A 90 -17.46 -19.81 -5.25
C PRO A 90 -18.46 -20.95 -5.38
N VAL A 91 -18.32 -21.96 -4.52
CA VAL A 91 -19.24 -23.09 -4.47
C VAL A 91 -20.57 -22.52 -4.04
N VAL A 92 -21.43 -22.22 -5.02
CA VAL A 92 -22.82 -21.90 -4.75
C VAL A 92 -23.44 -23.21 -4.31
N ASP A 93 -23.85 -23.30 -3.05
CA ASP A 93 -24.71 -24.39 -2.58
C ASP A 93 -25.99 -24.33 -3.42
N ARG A 94 -25.98 -25.10 -4.51
CA ARG A 94 -27.13 -25.21 -5.39
C ARG A 94 -28.20 -25.91 -4.56
N PRO A 95 -29.36 -25.29 -4.32
CA PRO A 95 -30.44 -25.96 -3.62
C PRO A 95 -30.72 -27.27 -4.34
N ALA A 96 -30.81 -28.36 -3.57
CA ALA A 96 -31.11 -29.68 -4.11
C ALA A 96 -32.28 -29.56 -5.08
N ALA A 97 -32.10 -30.04 -6.31
CA ALA A 97 -33.15 -29.98 -7.32
C ALA A 97 -34.44 -30.54 -6.71
N PRO A 98 -35.58 -29.84 -6.84
CA PRO A 98 -36.83 -30.31 -6.25
C PRO A 98 -37.09 -31.73 -6.75
N ALA A 99 -37.32 -32.64 -5.81
CA ALA A 99 -37.58 -34.03 -6.14
C ALA A 99 -38.74 -34.11 -7.13
N LEU A 100 -38.56 -34.92 -8.19
CA LEU A 100 -39.59 -35.11 -9.20
C LEU A 100 -40.87 -35.60 -8.49
N PRO A 101 -42.05 -35.01 -8.76
CA PRO A 101 -43.29 -35.50 -8.20
C PRO A 101 -43.48 -36.99 -8.53
N ALA A 102 -43.90 -37.79 -7.54
CA ALA A 102 -43.99 -39.25 -7.65
C ALA A 102 -44.80 -39.72 -8.88
N ALA A 103 -45.83 -38.96 -9.27
CA ALA A 103 -46.63 -39.21 -10.46
C ALA A 103 -45.79 -39.14 -11.76
N ALA A 104 -44.89 -38.17 -11.89
CA ALA A 104 -44.01 -38.04 -13.04
C ALA A 104 -42.96 -39.16 -13.08
N ALA A 105 -42.43 -39.56 -11.92
CA ALA A 105 -41.52 -40.70 -11.82
C ALA A 105 -42.19 -42.02 -12.25
N ALA A 106 -43.46 -42.23 -11.87
CA ALA A 106 -44.22 -43.42 -12.27
C ALA A 106 -44.49 -43.46 -13.79
N ILE A 107 -44.76 -42.30 -14.42
CA ILE A 107 -44.94 -42.21 -15.88
C ILE A 107 -43.63 -42.54 -16.60
N LEU A 108 -42.50 -42.00 -16.14
CA LEU A 108 -41.19 -42.30 -16.70
C LEU A 108 -40.79 -43.78 -16.53
N ALA A 109 -41.09 -44.38 -15.37
CA ALA A 109 -40.84 -45.80 -15.12
C ALA A 109 -41.65 -46.70 -16.08
N ARG A 110 -42.92 -46.38 -16.32
CA ARG A 110 -43.77 -47.09 -17.29
C ARG A 110 -43.28 -46.88 -18.73
N ALA A 111 -42.86 -45.67 -19.08
CA ALA A 111 -42.29 -45.38 -20.39
C ALA A 111 -40.98 -46.15 -20.63
N LYS A 112 -40.09 -46.20 -19.63
CA LYS A 112 -38.85 -46.99 -19.68
C LYS A 112 -39.11 -48.49 -19.80
N ALA A 113 -40.10 -49.02 -19.06
CA ALA A 113 -40.50 -50.43 -19.17
C ALA A 113 -41.09 -50.75 -20.55
N ARG A 114 -41.88 -49.84 -21.14
CA ARG A 114 -42.39 -49.99 -22.51
C ARG A 114 -41.29 -49.91 -23.57
N ALA A 115 -40.28 -49.07 -23.38
CA ALA A 115 -39.13 -48.96 -24.27
C ALA A 115 -38.21 -50.19 -24.17
N ALA A 116 -38.02 -50.74 -22.97
CA ALA A 116 -37.22 -51.95 -22.73
C ALA A 116 -37.94 -53.24 -23.17
N GLY A 117 -39.28 -53.22 -23.25
CA GLY A 117 -40.11 -54.36 -23.68
C GLY A 117 -40.62 -54.27 -25.12
N ARG A 118 -40.08 -53.37 -25.96
CA ARG A 118 -40.43 -53.28 -27.38
C ARG A 118 -39.32 -53.88 -28.25
N ASP A 119 -39.21 -55.20 -28.18
CA ASP A 119 -39.06 -56.04 -29.36
C ASP A 119 -40.14 -57.12 -29.23
N PRO A 120 -41.01 -57.26 -30.24
CA PRO A 120 -40.76 -58.33 -31.21
C PRO A 120 -41.13 -57.97 -32.66
N ALA A 121 -40.35 -58.58 -33.57
CA ALA A 121 -40.67 -59.13 -34.89
C ALA A 121 -41.49 -58.30 -35.90
#